data_AF-A0A8H5LYA8-F1
#
_entry.id   AF-A0A8H5LYA8-F1
#
_cell.length_a   1.000
_cell.length_b   1.000
_cell.length_c   1.000
_cell.angle_alpha   90.00
_cell.angle_beta   90.00
_cell.angle_gamma   90.00
#
_symmetry.space_group_name_H-M   'P 1'
#
loop_
_entity.id
_entity.type
_entity.pdbx_description
1 polymer ?
#
loop_
_entity_poly.entity_id
_entity_poly.type
_entity_poly.pdbx_seq_one_letter_code
_entity_poly.pdbx_strand_id
1 'polypeptide(L)'
;MHPTSAQLKQEDWYTNNFLKTMKDFRKRRKRLLRRLRILISIWSIWEGGQDITEPLSKAMAKLDELTRLQNVACLKNVFKIGEMDFRKNAAVPGAELPADHRVWDLDGVYGIEMYVLAALQFGSKRSPELQDKFVLCQVSCYMEGEDSLRRTIDSLAALNYDDKRKLIFIICDGNIIGSGNDRTTPRIVLDILGIDLKLDPEPLLFKSVGEGSKAGLLWYMVVVKVRKPTEQSKPGNRGKRDSQILLLHYVNRVHFDAPMSPMELEIYHQMRNVIGIDPAFYEYIFTVDTETTVTSDALNRLVADDSSIIGVCGETKLQNEEGSWWAMI
;
A
#
# COMPACT_ATOMS: atom_id res chain seq x y z
N MET A 1 24.72 103.05 -17.05
CA MET A 1 23.67 102.74 -18.05
C MET A 1 23.70 101.23 -18.26
N HIS A 2 22.69 100.40 -18.01
CA HIS A 2 21.32 100.50 -17.52
C HIS A 2 21.03 99.21 -16.73
N PRO A 3 20.12 99.24 -15.74
CA PRO A 3 19.84 98.12 -14.85
C PRO A 3 18.88 97.12 -15.51
N THR A 4 19.05 95.82 -15.26
CA THR A 4 18.06 94.80 -15.60
C THR A 4 18.01 93.68 -14.55
N SER A 5 17.85 94.06 -13.28
CA SER A 5 17.06 93.21 -12.38
C SER A 5 15.59 93.47 -12.72
N ALA A 6 15.05 92.65 -13.64
CA ALA A 6 13.62 92.65 -13.94
C ALA A 6 12.86 92.32 -12.65
N GLN A 7 12.42 93.36 -11.95
CA GLN A 7 11.40 93.24 -10.91
C GLN A 7 10.16 92.68 -11.60
N LEU A 8 9.89 91.39 -11.36
CA LEU A 8 8.67 90.71 -11.81
C LEU A 8 7.48 91.59 -11.45
N LYS A 9 6.80 92.11 -12.47
CA LYS A 9 5.61 92.93 -12.30
C LYS A 9 4.55 92.02 -11.69
N GLN A 10 3.74 92.57 -10.79
CA GLN A 10 2.66 91.85 -10.10
C GLN A 10 1.63 91.21 -11.08
N GLU A 11 1.70 91.55 -12.36
CA GLU A 11 0.85 91.07 -13.45
C GLU A 11 1.53 90.08 -14.42
N ASP A 12 2.75 89.62 -14.13
CA ASP A 12 3.42 88.60 -14.95
C ASP A 12 2.74 87.22 -14.82
N TRP A 13 2.58 86.50 -15.95
CA TRP A 13 1.96 85.17 -16.01
C TRP A 13 2.55 84.19 -14.99
N TYR A 14 3.85 84.32 -14.73
CA TYR A 14 4.57 83.52 -13.74
C TYR A 14 4.02 83.71 -12.32
N THR A 15 3.68 84.92 -11.94
CA THR A 15 3.20 85.26 -10.59
C THR A 15 1.71 84.94 -10.43
N ASN A 16 0.90 85.25 -11.44
CA ASN A 16 -0.55 85.08 -11.37
C ASN A 16 -1.05 83.68 -11.69
N ASN A 17 -0.42 82.98 -12.64
CA ASN A 17 -0.84 81.65 -13.05
C ASN A 17 0.10 80.57 -12.52
N PHE A 18 1.41 80.67 -12.76
CA PHE A 18 2.33 79.59 -12.40
C PHE A 18 2.52 79.44 -10.88
N LEU A 19 2.78 80.52 -10.13
CA LEU A 19 2.92 80.45 -8.67
C LEU A 19 1.61 80.10 -7.96
N LYS A 20 0.46 80.54 -8.50
CA LYS A 20 -0.87 80.17 -7.98
C LYS A 20 -1.15 78.68 -8.22
N THR A 21 -0.87 78.20 -9.43
CA THR A 21 -0.98 76.78 -9.80
C THR A 21 0.00 75.92 -9.00
N MET A 22 1.23 76.37 -8.78
CA MET A 22 2.22 75.68 -7.95
C MET A 22 1.86 75.70 -6.46
N LYS A 23 1.28 76.79 -5.94
CA LYS A 23 0.73 76.82 -4.58
C LYS A 23 -0.44 75.86 -4.42
N ASP A 24 -1.36 75.83 -5.39
CA ASP A 24 -2.48 74.87 -5.40
C ASP A 24 -2.02 73.43 -5.60
N PHE A 25 -1.00 73.19 -6.42
CA PHE A 25 -0.36 71.90 -6.59
C PHE A 25 0.37 71.46 -5.31
N ARG A 26 1.03 72.38 -4.59
CA ARG A 26 1.66 72.09 -3.29
C ARG A 26 0.62 71.85 -2.19
N LYS A 27 -0.53 72.53 -2.24
CA LYS A 27 -1.70 72.31 -1.36
C LYS A 27 -2.34 70.96 -1.64
N ARG A 28 -2.57 70.63 -2.92
CA ARG A 28 -3.06 69.32 -3.39
C ARG A 28 -2.07 68.20 -3.08
N ARG A 29 -0.76 68.40 -3.27
CA ARG A 29 0.32 67.46 -2.89
C ARG A 29 0.38 67.23 -1.38
N LYS A 30 0.24 68.26 -0.54
CA LYS A 30 0.13 68.08 0.92
C LYS A 30 -1.15 67.34 1.32
N ARG A 31 -2.28 67.60 0.63
CA ARG A 31 -3.56 66.91 0.86
C ARG A 31 -3.52 65.45 0.40
N LEU A 32 -2.86 65.17 -0.73
CA LEU A 32 -2.57 63.84 -1.25
C LEU A 32 -1.59 63.08 -0.36
N LEU A 33 -0.49 63.70 0.09
CA LEU A 33 0.47 63.09 1.03
C LEU A 33 -0.16 62.80 2.40
N ARG A 34 -1.09 63.64 2.88
CA ARG A 34 -1.89 63.34 4.08
C ARG A 34 -2.84 62.16 3.86
N ARG A 35 -3.50 62.08 2.69
CA ARG A 35 -4.36 60.93 2.31
C ARG A 35 -3.56 59.64 2.09
N LEU A 36 -2.37 59.73 1.47
CA LEU A 36 -1.44 58.63 1.27
C LEU A 36 -0.84 58.12 2.58
N ARG A 37 -0.53 58.98 3.56
CA ARG A 37 -0.10 58.53 4.89
C ARG A 37 -1.12 57.64 5.59
N ILE A 38 -2.41 57.92 5.39
CA ILE A 38 -3.51 57.12 5.94
C ILE A 38 -3.63 55.78 5.21
N LEU A 39 -3.52 55.78 3.88
CA LEU A 39 -3.50 54.54 3.10
C LEU A 39 -2.28 53.67 3.41
N ILE A 40 -1.10 54.27 3.59
CA ILE A 40 0.13 53.58 4.00
C ILE A 40 -0.01 53.02 5.42
N SER A 41 -0.64 53.74 6.35
CA SER A 41 -0.92 53.20 7.69
C SER A 41 -1.92 52.06 7.67
N ILE A 42 -2.88 52.07 6.73
CA ILE A 42 -3.86 50.99 6.58
C ILE A 42 -3.21 49.76 5.94
N TRP A 43 -2.34 49.96 4.94
CA TRP A 43 -1.59 48.87 4.29
C TRP A 43 -0.55 48.23 5.21
N SER A 44 0.04 48.98 6.13
CA SER A 44 0.93 48.45 7.17
C SER A 44 0.22 47.56 8.20
N ILE A 45 -1.10 47.67 8.34
CA ILE A 45 -1.91 46.86 9.28
C ILE A 45 -2.39 45.57 8.59
N TRP A 46 -2.36 45.51 7.26
CA TRP A 46 -2.93 44.42 6.49
C TRP A 46 -1.89 43.32 6.23
N GLU A 47 -1.64 42.48 7.23
CA GLU A 47 -1.09 41.14 7.02
C GLU A 47 -2.27 40.19 6.80
N GLY A 48 -2.34 39.57 5.62
CA GLY A 48 -3.57 39.01 5.05
C GLY A 48 -4.41 38.09 5.96
N GLY A 49 -5.73 38.23 5.85
CA GLY A 49 -6.73 37.27 6.37
C GLY A 49 -7.40 37.63 7.71
N GLN A 50 -6.97 38.66 8.42
CA GLN A 50 -7.56 39.08 9.71
C GLN A 50 -8.62 40.17 9.56
N ASP A 51 -9.58 40.22 10.50
CA ASP A 51 -10.57 41.30 10.59
C ASP A 51 -9.91 42.59 11.08
N ILE A 52 -9.89 43.60 10.21
CA ILE A 52 -9.27 44.90 10.47
C ILE A 52 -10.28 45.99 10.86
N THR A 53 -11.51 45.63 11.21
CA THR A 53 -12.59 46.58 11.53
C THR A 53 -12.23 47.53 12.70
N GLU A 54 -11.63 47.00 13.77
CA GLU A 54 -11.20 47.81 14.92
C GLU A 54 -10.03 48.77 14.61
N PRO A 55 -8.92 48.32 14.00
CA PRO A 55 -7.84 49.24 13.57
C PRO A 55 -8.33 50.31 12.59
N LEU A 56 -9.19 49.93 11.64
CA LEU A 56 -9.70 50.81 10.61
C LEU A 56 -10.59 51.91 11.21
N SER A 57 -11.48 51.56 12.14
CA SER A 57 -12.32 52.53 12.85
C SER A 57 -11.50 53.52 13.68
N LYS A 58 -10.45 53.05 14.38
CA LYS A 58 -9.51 53.91 15.14
C LYS A 58 -8.74 54.86 14.23
N ALA A 59 -8.32 54.42 13.04
CA ALA A 59 -7.65 55.27 12.05
C ALA A 59 -8.63 56.30 11.45
N MET A 60 -9.87 55.90 11.17
CA MET A 60 -10.92 56.76 10.62
C MET A 60 -11.47 57.77 11.62
N ALA A 61 -11.40 57.50 12.93
CA ALA A 61 -11.83 58.43 13.98
C ALA A 61 -10.96 59.70 14.08
N LYS A 62 -9.73 59.68 13.51
CA LYS A 62 -8.83 60.85 13.46
C LYS A 62 -9.18 61.82 12.32
N LEU A 63 -10.19 61.52 11.51
CA LEU A 63 -10.60 62.31 10.35
C LEU A 63 -11.91 63.05 10.61
N ASP A 64 -12.05 64.20 9.96
CA ASP A 64 -13.28 64.97 9.91
C ASP A 64 -14.44 64.17 9.28
N GLU A 65 -15.65 64.35 9.78
CA GLU A 65 -16.79 63.47 9.54
C GLU A 65 -17.16 63.37 8.05
N LEU A 66 -17.16 64.50 7.36
CA LEU A 66 -17.47 64.58 5.93
C LEU A 66 -16.38 63.89 5.09
N THR A 67 -15.13 64.00 5.52
CA THR A 67 -13.99 63.32 4.87
C THR A 67 -14.01 61.82 5.12
N ARG A 68 -14.42 61.39 6.33
CA ARG A 68 -14.58 59.97 6.69
C ARG A 68 -15.63 59.30 5.82
N LEU A 69 -16.80 59.91 5.67
CA LEU A 69 -17.89 59.38 4.85
C LEU A 69 -17.48 59.22 3.37
N GLN A 70 -16.82 60.22 2.80
CA GLN A 70 -16.33 60.14 1.42
C GLN A 70 -15.29 59.03 1.23
N ASN A 71 -14.39 58.85 2.18
CA ASN A 71 -13.36 57.81 2.11
C ASN A 71 -13.97 56.40 2.27
N VAL A 72 -14.93 56.22 3.18
CA VAL A 72 -15.66 54.94 3.35
C VAL A 72 -16.46 54.59 2.10
N ALA A 73 -17.14 55.57 1.50
CA ALA A 73 -17.86 55.37 0.24
C ALA A 73 -16.92 54.97 -0.90
N CYS A 74 -15.76 55.62 -1.01
CA CYS A 74 -14.73 55.26 -2.00
C CYS A 74 -14.20 53.83 -1.78
N LEU A 75 -13.87 53.46 -0.54
CA LEU A 75 -13.38 52.12 -0.21
C LEU A 75 -14.41 51.04 -0.51
N LYS A 76 -15.68 51.27 -0.15
CA LYS A 76 -16.77 50.33 -0.44
C LYS A 76 -17.04 50.18 -1.94
N ASN A 77 -16.92 51.26 -2.71
CA ASN A 77 -17.18 51.22 -4.15
C ASN A 77 -16.05 50.55 -4.95
N VAL A 78 -14.80 50.65 -4.49
CA VAL A 78 -13.64 50.14 -5.23
C VAL A 78 -13.18 48.76 -4.74
N PHE A 79 -13.30 48.45 -3.45
CA PHE A 79 -12.68 47.26 -2.83
C PHE A 79 -13.66 46.26 -2.21
N LYS A 80 -14.98 46.48 -2.24
CA LYS A 80 -15.95 45.51 -1.70
C LYS A 80 -16.12 44.36 -2.69
N ILE A 81 -15.65 43.17 -2.31
CA ILE A 81 -15.81 41.94 -3.11
C ILE A 81 -17.02 41.10 -2.63
N GLY A 82 -17.35 41.14 -1.34
CA GLY A 82 -18.48 40.39 -0.76
C GLY A 82 -18.77 40.74 0.70
N GLU A 83 -19.78 40.09 1.28
CA GLU A 83 -20.15 40.17 2.70
C GLU A 83 -20.00 38.79 3.36
N MET A 84 -19.70 38.75 4.66
CA MET A 84 -19.53 37.50 5.42
C MET A 84 -20.88 36.80 5.64
N ASP A 85 -20.91 35.48 5.52
CA ASP A 85 -22.10 34.66 5.76
C ASP A 85 -22.51 34.68 7.25
N PHE A 86 -23.74 35.09 7.52
CA PHE A 86 -24.32 35.25 8.86
C PHE A 86 -24.38 33.95 9.67
N ARG A 87 -24.26 32.78 9.03
CA ARG A 87 -24.25 31.47 9.72
C ARG A 87 -22.97 31.19 10.50
N LYS A 88 -21.87 31.91 10.21
CA LYS A 88 -20.56 31.69 10.85
C LYS A 88 -20.21 32.70 11.96
N ASN A 89 -21.06 33.71 12.18
CA ASN A 89 -20.84 34.70 13.24
C ASN A 89 -21.58 34.28 14.51
N ALA A 90 -20.83 34.07 15.61
CA ALA A 90 -21.35 33.70 16.93
C ALA A 90 -22.05 34.88 17.66
N ALA A 91 -22.84 35.68 16.95
CA ALA A 91 -23.54 36.84 17.50
C ALA A 91 -24.96 36.92 16.93
N VAL A 92 -25.82 36.01 17.38
CA VAL A 92 -27.27 36.22 17.35
C VAL A 92 -27.72 36.42 18.80
N PRO A 93 -28.07 37.65 19.21
CA PRO A 93 -28.78 37.87 20.46
C PRO A 93 -30.26 37.53 20.23
N GLY A 94 -30.69 36.32 20.62
CA GLY A 94 -32.11 35.97 20.61
C GLY A 94 -32.48 34.51 20.37
N ALA A 95 -31.53 33.60 20.16
CA ALA A 95 -31.80 32.17 20.19
C ALA A 95 -31.05 31.55 21.37
N GLU A 96 -31.75 31.38 22.50
CA GLU A 96 -31.37 30.39 23.50
C GLU A 96 -31.47 29.01 22.85
N LEU A 97 -30.42 28.61 22.12
CA LEU A 97 -30.13 27.20 21.91
C LEU A 97 -29.80 26.65 23.30
N PRO A 98 -30.50 25.61 23.78
CA PRO A 98 -30.13 24.99 25.04
C PRO A 98 -28.66 24.58 24.95
N ALA A 99 -27.88 25.02 25.93
CA ALA A 99 -26.53 24.54 26.16
C ALA A 99 -26.60 23.05 26.49
N ASP A 100 -26.72 22.21 25.48
CA ASP A 100 -26.68 20.77 25.64
C ASP A 100 -25.26 20.30 25.33
N HIS A 101 -24.36 20.62 26.25
CA HIS A 101 -23.00 20.05 26.31
C HIS A 101 -23.04 18.51 26.39
N ARG A 102 -24.21 17.90 26.68
CA ARG A 102 -24.42 16.45 26.66
C ARG A 102 -24.48 15.85 25.27
N VAL A 103 -24.80 16.62 24.23
CA VAL A 103 -24.92 16.09 22.86
C VAL A 103 -23.54 15.78 22.27
N TRP A 104 -22.51 16.55 22.63
CA TRP A 104 -21.15 16.35 22.11
C TRP A 104 -20.44 15.18 22.82
N ASP A 105 -20.72 14.94 24.10
CA ASP A 105 -20.19 13.79 24.83
C ASP A 105 -20.87 12.48 24.37
N LEU A 106 -22.16 12.52 24.04
CA LEU A 106 -22.87 11.36 23.49
C LEU A 106 -22.44 11.07 22.04
N ASP A 107 -22.39 12.05 21.15
CA ASP A 107 -22.01 11.83 19.74
C ASP A 107 -20.55 11.36 19.57
N GLY A 108 -19.63 11.80 20.45
CA GLY A 108 -18.26 11.33 20.47
C GLY A 108 -18.12 9.87 20.93
N VAL A 109 -18.85 9.48 21.98
CA VAL A 109 -18.86 8.09 22.48
C VAL A 109 -19.55 7.16 21.49
N TYR A 110 -20.71 7.53 20.94
CA TYR A 110 -21.38 6.75 19.89
C TYR A 110 -20.54 6.66 18.61
N GLY A 111 -19.80 7.71 18.26
CA GLY A 111 -18.87 7.69 17.13
C GLY A 111 -17.73 6.69 17.33
N ILE A 112 -17.10 6.68 18.51
CA ILE A 112 -16.05 5.71 18.87
C ILE A 112 -16.62 4.30 18.94
N GLU A 113 -17.78 4.10 19.57
CA GLU A 113 -18.46 2.80 19.64
C GLU A 113 -18.79 2.27 18.24
N MET A 114 -19.33 3.10 17.35
CA MET A 114 -19.62 2.70 15.97
C MET A 114 -18.34 2.43 15.16
N TYR A 115 -17.26 3.18 15.40
CA TYR A 115 -15.97 2.94 14.76
C TYR A 115 -15.33 1.64 15.26
N VAL A 116 -15.45 1.35 16.55
CA VAL A 116 -15.02 0.08 17.17
C VAL A 116 -15.89 -1.07 16.67
N LEU A 117 -17.22 -0.91 16.57
CA LEU A 117 -18.14 -1.90 16.02
C LEU A 117 -17.88 -2.16 14.52
N ALA A 118 -17.52 -1.13 13.75
CA ALA A 118 -17.08 -1.26 12.37
C ALA A 118 -15.70 -1.96 12.26
N ALA A 119 -14.76 -1.63 13.16
CA ALA A 119 -13.44 -2.25 13.24
C ALA A 119 -13.52 -3.71 13.70
N LEU A 120 -14.53 -4.09 14.48
CA LEU A 120 -14.76 -5.47 14.93
C LEU A 120 -15.15 -6.43 13.79
N GLN A 121 -15.33 -5.95 12.55
CA GLN A 121 -15.55 -6.75 11.34
C GLN A 121 -16.42 -8.00 11.61
N PHE A 122 -17.59 -7.83 12.21
CA PHE A 122 -18.55 -8.93 12.49
C PHE A 122 -19.16 -9.58 11.22
N GLY A 123 -18.56 -9.36 10.06
CA GLY A 123 -18.91 -10.08 8.84
C GLY A 123 -18.50 -11.54 8.96
N SER A 124 -19.43 -12.46 8.73
CA SER A 124 -19.08 -13.87 8.52
C SER A 124 -18.08 -13.94 7.37
N LYS A 125 -16.91 -14.56 7.60
CA LYS A 125 -15.99 -14.85 6.49
C LYS A 125 -16.75 -15.72 5.49
N ARG A 126 -17.04 -15.16 4.31
CA ARG A 126 -17.73 -15.90 3.25
C ARG A 126 -16.83 -17.08 2.88
N SER A 127 -17.37 -18.30 2.96
CA SER A 127 -16.65 -19.48 2.51
C SER A 127 -16.31 -19.28 1.03
N PRO A 128 -15.04 -19.49 0.63
CA PRO A 128 -14.66 -19.31 -0.76
C PRO A 128 -15.44 -20.29 -1.64
N GLU A 129 -15.73 -19.86 -2.87
CA GLU A 129 -16.26 -20.78 -3.88
C GLU A 129 -15.19 -21.83 -4.21
N LEU A 130 -15.61 -23.09 -4.33
CA LEU A 130 -14.72 -24.18 -4.71
C LEU A 130 -14.30 -23.97 -6.17
N GLN A 131 -12.99 -23.91 -6.40
CA GLN A 131 -12.42 -23.71 -7.73
C GLN A 131 -11.94 -25.05 -8.30
N ASP A 132 -12.13 -25.25 -9.60
CA ASP A 132 -11.82 -26.51 -10.30
C ASP A 132 -10.57 -26.43 -11.20
N LYS A 133 -9.67 -25.50 -10.92
CA LYS A 133 -8.45 -25.27 -11.72
C LYS A 133 -7.33 -26.23 -11.31
N PHE A 134 -6.36 -26.50 -12.18
CA PHE A 134 -5.22 -27.34 -11.80
C PHE A 134 -4.12 -26.49 -11.18
N VAL A 135 -3.60 -26.92 -10.02
CA VAL A 135 -2.60 -26.18 -9.25
C VAL A 135 -1.39 -27.03 -8.89
N LEU A 136 -0.20 -26.48 -9.11
CA LEU A 136 1.07 -27.03 -8.64
C LEU A 136 1.41 -26.44 -7.28
N CYS A 137 1.38 -27.24 -6.22
CA CYS A 137 1.81 -26.84 -4.88
C CYS A 137 3.32 -27.04 -4.74
N GLN A 138 4.10 -26.00 -4.99
CA GLN A 138 5.56 -26.05 -4.92
C GLN A 138 6.05 -25.90 -3.47
N VAL A 139 6.88 -26.84 -3.01
CA VAL A 139 7.57 -26.78 -1.72
C VAL A 139 9.08 -26.88 -1.96
N SER A 140 9.86 -25.87 -1.57
CA SER A 140 11.32 -25.90 -1.68
C SER A 140 11.97 -26.19 -0.33
N CYS A 141 12.66 -27.32 -0.23
CA CYS A 141 13.36 -27.76 0.97
C CYS A 141 14.88 -27.80 0.76
N TYR A 142 15.63 -27.58 1.84
CA TYR A 142 17.08 -27.62 1.90
C TYR A 142 17.61 -28.39 3.11
N MET A 143 17.41 -27.89 4.33
CA MET A 143 17.98 -28.44 5.58
C MET A 143 16.98 -28.45 6.74
N GLU A 144 15.69 -28.40 6.43
CA GLU A 144 14.63 -28.31 7.42
C GLU A 144 14.45 -29.62 8.20
N GLY A 145 13.84 -29.51 9.38
CA GLY A 145 13.54 -30.66 10.24
C GLY A 145 12.38 -31.50 9.72
N GLU A 146 12.31 -32.76 10.16
CA GLU A 146 11.19 -33.65 9.83
C GLU A 146 9.83 -33.06 10.26
N ASP A 147 9.77 -32.46 11.46
CA ASP A 147 8.52 -31.94 12.00
C ASP A 147 7.96 -30.74 11.22
N SER A 148 8.82 -29.88 10.66
CA SER A 148 8.36 -28.74 9.86
C SER A 148 7.92 -29.21 8.47
N LEU A 149 8.70 -30.09 7.83
CA LEU A 149 8.34 -30.70 6.55
C LEU A 149 7.00 -31.45 6.64
N ARG A 150 6.82 -32.27 7.68
CA ARG A 150 5.59 -33.03 7.92
C ARG A 150 4.39 -32.10 8.11
N ARG A 151 4.52 -31.08 8.96
CA ARG A 151 3.45 -30.07 9.17
C ARG A 151 3.04 -29.38 7.87
N THR A 152 4.01 -28.98 7.05
CA THR A 152 3.76 -28.29 5.78
C THR A 152 3.07 -29.22 4.79
N ILE A 153 3.58 -30.44 4.58
CA ILE A 153 3.00 -31.44 3.66
C ILE A 153 1.59 -31.84 4.11
N ASP A 154 1.39 -32.11 5.39
CA ASP A 154 0.08 -32.46 5.95
C ASP A 154 -0.92 -31.29 5.78
N SER A 155 -0.47 -30.04 5.93
CA SER A 155 -1.33 -28.87 5.70
C SER A 155 -1.75 -28.71 4.24
N LEU A 156 -0.88 -29.06 3.28
CA LEU A 156 -1.20 -29.08 1.86
C LEU A 156 -2.14 -30.24 1.49
N ALA A 157 -1.97 -31.40 2.13
CA ALA A 157 -2.87 -32.52 1.99
C ALA A 157 -4.28 -32.19 2.51
N ALA A 158 -4.37 -31.47 3.64
CA ALA A 158 -5.62 -31.07 4.29
C ALA A 158 -6.32 -29.84 3.66
N LEU A 159 -5.82 -29.30 2.54
CA LEU A 159 -6.49 -28.25 1.80
C LEU A 159 -7.86 -28.72 1.32
N ASN A 160 -8.87 -27.85 1.46
CA ASN A 160 -10.22 -28.07 0.97
C ASN A 160 -10.27 -27.87 -0.55
N TYR A 161 -9.56 -28.70 -1.31
CA TYR A 161 -9.43 -28.66 -2.76
C TYR A 161 -9.50 -30.07 -3.31
N ASP A 162 -9.95 -30.26 -4.55
CA ASP A 162 -9.98 -31.59 -5.17
C ASP A 162 -8.54 -32.15 -5.29
N ASP A 163 -8.28 -33.27 -4.62
CA ASP A 163 -6.98 -33.97 -4.65
C ASP A 163 -6.55 -34.34 -6.09
N LYS A 164 -7.50 -34.52 -7.01
CA LYS A 164 -7.22 -34.80 -8.44
C LYS A 164 -6.76 -33.59 -9.22
N ARG A 165 -6.85 -32.39 -8.65
CA ARG A 165 -6.51 -31.13 -9.32
C ARG A 165 -5.33 -30.41 -8.68
N LYS A 166 -4.79 -30.96 -7.60
CA LYS A 166 -3.56 -30.48 -6.97
C LYS A 166 -2.45 -31.52 -7.07
N LEU A 167 -1.25 -31.05 -7.39
CA LEU A 167 -0.04 -31.85 -7.37
C LEU A 167 0.98 -31.18 -6.44
N ILE A 168 1.44 -31.91 -5.42
CA ILE A 168 2.51 -31.41 -4.55
C ILE A 168 3.86 -31.64 -5.24
N PHE A 169 4.56 -30.55 -5.55
CA PHE A 169 5.86 -30.57 -6.22
C PHE A 169 6.96 -30.18 -5.23
N ILE A 170 7.65 -31.18 -4.68
CA ILE A 170 8.69 -30.98 -3.66
C ILE A 170 10.05 -30.93 -4.34
N ILE A 171 10.81 -29.86 -4.10
CA ILE A 171 12.16 -29.67 -4.62
C ILE A 171 13.14 -29.69 -3.44
N CYS A 172 14.00 -30.71 -3.39
CA CYS A 172 15.11 -30.79 -2.44
C CYS A 172 16.36 -30.14 -3.05
N ASP A 173 16.80 -28.99 -2.53
CA ASP A 173 17.93 -28.20 -3.01
C ASP A 173 19.29 -28.73 -2.51
N GLY A 174 19.58 -30.00 -2.82
CA GLY A 174 20.79 -30.68 -2.38
C GLY A 174 20.51 -31.95 -1.58
N ASN A 175 21.53 -32.78 -1.48
CA ASN A 175 21.51 -33.99 -0.64
C ASN A 175 22.34 -33.73 0.62
N ILE A 176 21.77 -32.99 1.56
CA ILE A 176 22.44 -32.51 2.78
C ILE A 176 21.68 -32.96 4.01
N ILE A 177 22.41 -33.14 5.11
CA ILE A 177 21.87 -33.42 6.44
C ILE A 177 21.74 -32.08 7.17
N GLY A 178 20.52 -31.70 7.53
CA GLY A 178 20.25 -30.50 8.32
C GLY A 178 20.80 -30.60 9.74
N SER A 179 21.03 -29.46 10.39
CA SER A 179 21.51 -29.43 11.77
C SER A 179 20.46 -30.03 12.71
N GLY A 180 20.79 -31.13 13.38
CA GLY A 180 19.88 -31.85 14.28
C GLY A 180 19.05 -32.96 13.61
N ASN A 181 19.31 -33.26 12.33
CA ASN A 181 18.69 -34.38 11.63
C ASN A 181 19.66 -35.57 11.49
N ASP A 182 19.13 -36.79 11.52
CA ASP A 182 19.92 -38.03 11.35
C ASP A 182 20.05 -38.48 9.88
N ARG A 183 19.21 -37.92 9.01
CA ARG A 183 19.05 -38.32 7.59
C ARG A 183 19.15 -37.10 6.68
N THR A 184 19.38 -37.34 5.39
CA THR A 184 19.39 -36.25 4.40
C THR A 184 17.96 -35.79 4.10
N THR A 185 17.79 -34.52 3.77
CA THR A 185 16.47 -33.91 3.50
C THR A 185 15.63 -34.70 2.50
N PRO A 186 16.18 -35.19 1.36
CA PRO A 186 15.41 -36.02 0.44
C PRO A 186 14.90 -37.32 1.07
N ARG A 187 15.69 -37.95 1.95
CA ARG A 187 15.28 -39.18 2.64
C ARG A 187 14.14 -38.90 3.62
N ILE A 188 14.24 -37.82 4.39
CA ILE A 188 13.19 -37.38 5.31
C ILE A 188 11.88 -37.16 4.55
N VAL A 189 11.92 -36.49 3.39
CA VAL A 189 10.73 -36.28 2.54
C VAL A 189 10.13 -37.61 2.08
N LEU A 190 10.96 -38.54 1.59
CA LEU A 190 10.50 -39.85 1.14
C LEU A 190 9.91 -40.69 2.30
N ASP A 191 10.49 -40.58 3.48
CA ASP A 191 10.01 -41.23 4.70
C ASP A 191 8.64 -40.66 5.15
N ILE A 192 8.45 -39.34 5.06
CA ILE A 192 7.14 -38.69 5.32
C ILE A 192 6.08 -39.21 4.34
N LEU A 193 6.46 -39.39 3.08
CA LEU A 193 5.58 -39.91 2.02
C LEU A 193 5.37 -41.44 2.10
N GLY A 194 6.04 -42.13 3.02
CA GLY A 194 5.88 -43.57 3.26
C GLY A 194 6.55 -44.48 2.23
N ILE A 195 7.58 -43.99 1.51
CA ILE A 195 8.34 -44.78 0.53
C ILE A 195 9.53 -45.45 1.24
N ASP A 196 9.58 -46.79 1.26
CA ASP A 196 10.71 -47.53 1.86
C ASP A 196 11.95 -47.49 0.93
N LEU A 197 13.02 -46.88 1.42
CA LEU A 197 14.26 -46.54 0.72
C LEU A 197 15.24 -47.71 0.50
N LYS A 198 14.85 -48.96 0.81
CA LYS A 198 15.73 -50.14 0.59
C LYS A 198 15.99 -50.46 -0.88
N LEU A 199 15.24 -49.86 -1.81
CA LEU A 199 15.66 -49.72 -3.20
C LEU A 199 16.16 -48.29 -3.40
N ASP A 200 17.47 -48.13 -3.64
CA ASP A 200 18.02 -46.97 -4.33
C ASP A 200 17.61 -47.16 -5.81
N PRO A 201 16.57 -46.51 -6.34
CA PRO A 201 16.03 -46.92 -7.62
C PRO A 201 16.92 -46.39 -8.75
N GLU A 202 17.41 -47.29 -9.60
CA GLU A 202 17.70 -46.90 -10.98
C GLU A 202 16.37 -46.44 -11.63
N PRO A 203 16.38 -45.34 -12.38
CA PRO A 203 15.15 -44.75 -12.92
C PRO A 203 14.49 -45.70 -13.93
N LEU A 204 13.38 -46.35 -13.57
CA LEU A 204 12.55 -47.18 -14.46
C LEU A 204 11.11 -47.32 -13.93
N LEU A 205 10.18 -47.51 -14.88
CA LEU A 205 8.71 -47.53 -14.71
C LEU A 205 8.22 -48.44 -13.57
N PHE A 206 7.36 -47.88 -12.71
CA PHE A 206 6.71 -48.60 -11.63
C PHE A 206 5.18 -48.45 -11.67
N LYS A 207 4.48 -49.53 -11.34
CA LYS A 207 3.03 -49.62 -11.18
C LYS A 207 2.73 -49.69 -9.68
N SER A 208 1.97 -48.73 -9.16
CA SER A 208 1.74 -48.60 -7.71
C SER A 208 0.91 -49.75 -7.14
N VAL A 209 1.36 -50.28 -6.00
CA VAL A 209 0.56 -51.13 -5.10
C VAL A 209 0.88 -50.70 -3.67
N GLY A 210 -0.16 -50.33 -2.93
CA GLY A 210 -0.10 -50.02 -1.51
C GLY A 210 -1.50 -50.01 -0.92
N GLU A 211 -2.02 -51.19 -0.58
CA GLU A 211 -3.17 -51.34 0.30
C GLU A 211 -2.77 -50.92 1.72
N GLY A 212 -3.28 -49.78 2.16
CA GLY A 212 -3.08 -49.27 3.51
C GLY A 212 -3.95 -48.06 3.76
N SER A 213 -5.04 -48.26 4.49
CA SER A 213 -6.07 -47.26 4.81
C SER A 213 -5.48 -46.07 5.58
N LYS A 214 -5.24 -44.92 4.92
CA LYS A 214 -5.14 -43.56 5.51
C LYS A 214 -5.03 -42.49 4.40
N ALA A 215 -5.96 -41.53 4.44
CA ALA A 215 -6.00 -40.25 3.69
C ALA A 215 -6.07 -40.34 2.14
N GLY A 216 -6.73 -39.37 1.51
CA GLY A 216 -7.03 -39.35 0.07
C GLY A 216 -5.81 -39.54 -0.83
N LEU A 217 -6.02 -40.11 -2.02
CA LEU A 217 -4.98 -40.25 -3.05
C LEU A 217 -4.49 -38.86 -3.49
N LEU A 218 -3.47 -38.35 -2.80
CA LEU A 218 -2.80 -37.11 -3.14
C LEU A 218 -1.63 -37.42 -4.07
N TRP A 219 -1.55 -36.69 -5.18
CA TRP A 219 -0.41 -36.84 -6.10
C TRP A 219 0.74 -35.95 -5.66
N TYR A 220 1.95 -36.51 -5.73
CA TYR A 220 3.18 -35.80 -5.40
C TYR A 220 4.29 -36.13 -6.39
N MET A 221 5.23 -35.21 -6.51
CA MET A 221 6.47 -35.38 -7.25
C MET A 221 7.63 -34.82 -6.44
N VAL A 222 8.72 -35.58 -6.32
CA VAL A 222 9.92 -35.17 -5.60
C VAL A 222 11.08 -35.03 -6.59
N VAL A 223 11.66 -33.84 -6.66
CA VAL A 223 12.85 -33.54 -7.47
C VAL A 223 14.01 -33.25 -6.54
N VAL A 224 15.08 -34.02 -6.65
CA VAL A 224 16.29 -33.85 -5.83
C VAL A 224 17.39 -33.25 -6.68
N LYS A 225 17.87 -32.07 -6.29
CA LYS A 225 19.05 -31.48 -6.91
C LYS A 225 20.31 -32.18 -6.38
N VAL A 226 21.11 -32.67 -7.31
CA VAL A 226 22.35 -33.38 -7.01
C VAL A 226 23.55 -32.49 -7.35
N ARG A 227 24.63 -32.66 -6.60
CA ARG A 227 25.88 -31.92 -6.80
C ARG A 227 26.50 -32.15 -8.16
N LYS A 228 27.26 -31.16 -8.62
CA LYS A 228 28.30 -31.39 -9.63
C LYS A 228 29.51 -32.09 -8.97
N PRO A 229 30.27 -32.93 -9.71
CA PRO A 229 31.47 -33.57 -9.17
C PRO A 229 32.53 -32.58 -8.63
N THR A 230 32.50 -31.33 -9.07
CA THR A 230 33.42 -30.25 -8.69
C THR A 230 33.01 -29.48 -7.43
N GLU A 231 31.80 -29.72 -6.90
CA GLU A 231 31.20 -28.92 -5.83
C GLU A 231 31.45 -29.60 -4.47
N GLN A 232 32.36 -29.02 -3.67
CA GLN A 232 32.75 -29.56 -2.36
C GLN A 232 31.97 -28.95 -1.18
N SER A 233 31.58 -27.68 -1.28
CA SER A 233 30.81 -26.97 -0.24
C SER A 233 29.36 -26.79 -0.68
N LYS A 234 28.40 -27.11 0.20
CA LYS A 234 26.94 -27.06 -0.05
C LYS A 234 26.52 -27.75 -1.37
N PRO A 235 26.77 -29.06 -1.51
CA PRO A 235 26.55 -29.82 -2.75
C PRO A 235 25.11 -29.73 -3.26
N GLY A 236 24.93 -29.27 -4.51
CA GLY A 236 23.62 -29.22 -5.17
C GLY A 236 22.75 -28.03 -4.78
N ASN A 237 23.16 -27.22 -3.79
CA ASN A 237 22.44 -26.02 -3.37
C ASN A 237 22.68 -24.88 -4.35
N ARG A 238 21.62 -24.36 -4.95
CA ARG A 238 21.65 -23.13 -5.78
C ARG A 238 20.71 -22.05 -5.28
N GLY A 239 20.14 -22.25 -4.10
CA GLY A 239 19.27 -21.32 -3.40
C GLY A 239 17.80 -21.50 -3.78
N LYS A 240 16.91 -21.04 -2.89
CA LYS A 240 15.45 -21.12 -3.06
C LYS A 240 14.96 -20.55 -4.40
N ARG A 241 15.57 -19.45 -4.87
CA ARG A 241 15.25 -18.83 -6.16
C ARG A 241 15.49 -19.77 -7.35
N ASP A 242 16.59 -20.51 -7.34
CA ASP A 242 16.89 -21.46 -8.42
C ASP A 242 15.84 -22.58 -8.45
N SER A 243 15.40 -23.07 -7.29
CA SER A 243 14.30 -24.05 -7.20
C SER A 243 12.98 -23.51 -7.77
N GLN A 244 12.63 -22.25 -7.48
CA GLN A 244 11.44 -21.60 -8.06
C GLN A 244 11.55 -21.39 -9.57
N ILE A 245 12.72 -20.95 -10.04
CA ILE A 245 12.96 -20.78 -11.48
C ILE A 245 12.92 -22.11 -12.21
N LEU A 246 13.41 -23.21 -11.62
CA LEU A 246 13.37 -24.54 -12.21
C LEU A 246 11.94 -24.94 -12.59
N LEU A 247 10.99 -24.83 -11.66
CA LEU A 247 9.60 -25.17 -11.93
C LEU A 247 8.96 -24.19 -12.93
N LEU A 248 9.18 -22.89 -12.76
CA LEU A 248 8.63 -21.88 -13.66
C LEU A 248 9.15 -22.06 -15.10
N HIS A 249 10.43 -22.37 -15.25
CA HIS A 249 11.07 -22.61 -16.54
C HIS A 249 10.56 -23.89 -17.20
N TYR A 250 10.35 -24.97 -16.42
CA TYR A 250 9.69 -26.18 -16.90
C TYR A 250 8.29 -25.88 -17.44
N VAL A 251 7.43 -25.23 -16.63
CA VAL A 251 6.05 -24.89 -17.01
C VAL A 251 6.02 -23.98 -18.24
N ASN A 252 6.91 -22.97 -18.30
CA ASN A 252 7.06 -22.12 -19.48
C ASN A 252 7.40 -22.94 -20.74
N ARG A 253 8.30 -23.92 -20.64
CA ARG A 253 8.65 -24.75 -21.81
C ARG A 253 7.51 -25.66 -22.25
N VAL A 254 6.72 -26.17 -21.31
CA VAL A 254 5.52 -26.96 -21.60
C VAL A 254 4.48 -26.13 -22.35
N HIS A 255 4.21 -24.89 -21.90
CA HIS A 255 3.18 -24.04 -22.51
C HIS A 255 3.59 -23.47 -23.88
N PHE A 256 4.88 -23.32 -24.16
CA PHE A 256 5.38 -22.77 -25.42
C PHE A 256 6.02 -23.81 -26.36
N ASP A 257 5.85 -25.11 -26.08
CA ASP A 257 6.45 -26.21 -26.85
C ASP A 257 7.96 -26.03 -27.11
N ALA A 258 8.66 -25.45 -26.12
CA ALA A 258 10.08 -25.13 -26.24
C ALA A 258 10.97 -26.35 -25.94
N PRO A 259 12.20 -26.42 -26.48
CA PRO A 259 13.09 -27.55 -26.27
C PRO A 259 13.40 -27.77 -24.78
N MET A 260 13.13 -28.97 -24.27
CA MET A 260 13.31 -29.35 -22.86
C MET A 260 14.65 -30.05 -22.61
N SER A 261 15.15 -29.92 -21.39
CA SER A 261 16.31 -30.67 -20.89
C SER A 261 15.92 -32.10 -20.47
N PRO A 262 16.87 -33.04 -20.32
CA PRO A 262 16.55 -34.43 -19.95
C PRO A 262 15.75 -34.56 -18.65
N MET A 263 16.04 -33.74 -17.64
CA MET A 263 15.28 -33.71 -16.38
C MET A 263 13.85 -33.20 -16.59
N GLU A 264 13.66 -32.16 -17.39
CA GLU A 264 12.33 -31.63 -17.72
C GLU A 264 11.50 -32.65 -18.52
N LEU A 265 12.13 -33.41 -19.42
CA LEU A 265 11.49 -34.50 -20.14
C LEU A 265 11.06 -35.64 -19.20
N GLU A 266 11.87 -35.96 -18.20
CA GLU A 266 11.50 -36.96 -17.19
C GLU A 266 10.31 -36.47 -16.36
N ILE A 267 10.32 -35.22 -15.89
CA ILE A 267 9.18 -34.60 -15.19
C ILE A 267 7.91 -34.67 -16.07
N TYR A 268 8.03 -34.31 -17.35
CA TYR A 268 6.93 -34.38 -18.31
C TYR A 268 6.40 -35.81 -18.47
N HIS A 269 7.29 -36.79 -18.59
CA HIS A 269 6.93 -38.21 -18.68
C HIS A 269 6.19 -38.67 -17.42
N GLN A 270 6.68 -38.33 -16.23
CA GLN A 270 6.06 -38.72 -14.96
C GLN A 270 4.67 -38.05 -14.78
N MET A 271 4.53 -36.77 -15.11
CA MET A 271 3.23 -36.08 -15.04
C MET A 271 2.22 -36.68 -16.03
N ARG A 272 2.63 -36.85 -17.30
CA ARG A 272 1.70 -37.29 -18.36
C ARG A 272 1.37 -38.77 -18.30
N ASN A 273 2.37 -39.64 -18.08
CA ASN A 273 2.18 -41.09 -18.22
C ASN A 273 1.94 -41.81 -16.89
N VAL A 274 2.44 -41.28 -15.77
CA VAL A 274 2.26 -41.92 -14.45
C VAL A 274 1.11 -41.29 -13.69
N ILE A 275 1.10 -39.95 -13.56
CA ILE A 275 -0.01 -39.24 -12.93
C ILE A 275 -1.24 -39.20 -13.86
N GLY A 276 -1.03 -39.17 -15.17
CA GLY A 276 -2.10 -39.17 -16.17
C GLY A 276 -2.68 -37.79 -16.46
N ILE A 277 -1.98 -36.72 -16.09
CA ILE A 277 -2.38 -35.34 -16.35
C ILE A 277 -1.38 -34.68 -17.28
N ASP A 278 -1.89 -34.07 -18.34
CA ASP A 278 -1.05 -33.23 -19.19
C ASP A 278 -0.54 -32.02 -18.39
N PRO A 279 0.78 -31.81 -18.27
CA PRO A 279 1.32 -30.68 -17.54
C PRO A 279 0.84 -29.31 -18.05
N ALA A 280 0.36 -29.21 -19.30
CA ALA A 280 -0.22 -28.00 -19.86
C ALA A 280 -1.54 -27.57 -19.17
N PHE A 281 -2.22 -28.47 -18.43
CA PHE A 281 -3.42 -28.10 -17.69
C PHE A 281 -3.13 -27.31 -16.41
N TYR A 282 -1.91 -27.37 -15.87
CA TYR A 282 -1.57 -26.62 -14.67
C TYR A 282 -1.40 -25.14 -14.98
N GLU A 283 -2.36 -24.34 -14.53
CA GLU A 283 -2.44 -22.89 -14.75
C GLU A 283 -1.80 -22.09 -13.60
N TYR A 284 -1.84 -22.63 -12.37
CA TYR A 284 -1.39 -21.93 -11.17
C TYR A 284 -0.25 -22.67 -10.48
N ILE A 285 0.67 -21.88 -9.91
CA ILE A 285 1.72 -22.37 -9.01
C ILE A 285 1.48 -21.75 -7.63
N PHE A 286 1.20 -22.58 -6.65
CA PHE A 286 1.09 -22.21 -5.25
C PHE A 286 2.39 -22.53 -4.52
N THR A 287 3.19 -21.50 -4.23
CA THR A 287 4.51 -21.66 -3.60
C THR A 287 4.40 -21.53 -2.08
N VAL A 288 4.89 -22.53 -1.36
CA VAL A 288 4.86 -22.56 0.12
C VAL A 288 6.26 -22.85 0.65
N ASP A 289 6.65 -22.11 1.70
CA ASP A 289 7.89 -22.38 2.43
C ASP A 289 7.71 -23.59 3.35
N THR A 290 8.79 -24.31 3.58
CA THR A 290 8.82 -25.56 4.36
C THR A 290 8.54 -25.38 5.85
N GLU A 291 8.54 -24.14 6.34
CA GLU A 291 8.23 -23.77 7.73
C GLU A 291 6.84 -23.11 7.89
N THR A 292 6.03 -23.09 6.82
CA THR A 292 4.72 -22.45 6.82
C THR A 292 3.60 -23.49 6.76
N THR A 293 2.65 -23.37 7.68
CA THR A 293 1.41 -24.16 7.62
C THR A 293 0.35 -23.39 6.85
N VAL A 294 -0.35 -24.09 5.96
CA VAL A 294 -1.39 -23.49 5.12
C VAL A 294 -2.76 -23.76 5.73
N THR A 295 -3.61 -22.74 5.77
CA THR A 295 -5.01 -22.92 6.20
C THR A 295 -5.83 -23.63 5.11
N SER A 296 -6.79 -24.47 5.50
CA SER A 296 -7.55 -25.33 4.57
C SER A 296 -8.21 -24.58 3.41
N ASP A 297 -8.65 -23.34 3.66
CA ASP A 297 -9.36 -22.50 2.69
C ASP A 297 -8.43 -21.62 1.83
N ALA A 298 -7.13 -21.57 2.13
CA ALA A 298 -6.21 -20.61 1.52
C ALA A 298 -6.18 -20.76 -0.01
N LEU A 299 -6.10 -21.99 -0.50
CA LEU A 299 -5.96 -22.24 -1.94
C LEU A 299 -7.18 -21.76 -2.73
N ASN A 300 -8.40 -22.09 -2.28
CA ASN A 300 -9.62 -21.60 -2.97
C ASN A 300 -9.72 -20.07 -2.95
N ARG A 301 -9.34 -19.43 -1.84
CA ARG A 301 -9.37 -17.96 -1.75
C ARG A 301 -8.39 -17.30 -2.71
N LEU A 302 -7.19 -17.86 -2.84
CA LEU A 302 -6.16 -17.31 -3.73
C LEU A 302 -6.47 -17.56 -5.20
N VAL A 303 -7.10 -18.69 -5.54
CA VAL A 303 -7.45 -19.05 -6.93
C VAL A 303 -8.75 -18.37 -7.41
N ALA A 304 -9.63 -17.98 -6.49
CA ALA A 304 -10.88 -17.28 -6.79
C ALA A 304 -10.69 -15.80 -7.21
N ASP A 305 -9.46 -15.28 -7.13
CA ASP A 305 -9.15 -13.91 -7.54
C ASP A 305 -9.15 -13.75 -9.07
N ASP A 306 -9.04 -12.50 -9.52
CA ASP A 306 -9.17 -12.15 -10.94
C ASP A 306 -8.07 -12.82 -11.81
N SER A 307 -8.51 -13.43 -12.91
CA SER A 307 -7.66 -14.03 -13.95
C SER A 307 -6.68 -13.06 -14.62
N SER A 308 -6.89 -11.76 -14.48
CA SER A 308 -5.98 -10.73 -14.99
C SER A 308 -4.70 -10.55 -14.14
N ILE A 309 -4.69 -11.10 -12.93
CA ILE A 309 -3.60 -10.93 -11.96
C ILE A 309 -2.55 -12.03 -12.13
N ILE A 310 -1.27 -11.62 -12.22
CA ILE A 310 -0.14 -12.54 -12.43
C ILE A 310 0.32 -13.21 -11.13
N GLY A 311 0.01 -12.62 -9.97
CA GLY A 311 0.36 -13.20 -8.68
C GLY A 311 -0.39 -12.56 -7.52
N VAL A 312 -0.77 -13.39 -6.56
CA VAL A 312 -1.43 -13.01 -5.32
C VAL A 312 -0.59 -13.50 -4.15
N CYS A 313 -0.44 -12.68 -3.13
CA CYS A 313 0.25 -13.05 -1.90
C CYS A 313 -0.77 -13.23 -0.77
N GLY A 314 -0.74 -14.37 -0.10
CA GLY A 314 -1.52 -14.59 1.12
C GLY A 314 -0.88 -13.90 2.33
N GLU A 315 -1.69 -13.51 3.30
CA GLU A 315 -1.19 -13.04 4.59
C GLU A 315 -0.50 -14.19 5.33
N THR A 316 0.71 -13.94 5.83
CA THR A 316 1.48 -14.90 6.65
C THR A 316 1.56 -14.37 8.06
N LYS A 317 1.13 -15.18 9.04
CA LYS A 317 1.21 -14.84 10.47
C LYS A 317 2.12 -15.83 11.19
N LEU A 318 2.80 -15.35 12.22
CA LEU A 318 3.59 -16.22 13.08
C LEU A 318 2.65 -17.03 13.95
N GLN A 319 2.88 -18.35 14.05
CA GLN A 319 2.07 -19.21 14.90
C GLN A 319 2.34 -18.97 16.40
N ASN A 320 3.49 -18.36 16.75
CA ASN A 320 3.93 -18.05 18.11
C ASN A 320 4.13 -16.53 18.31
N GLU A 321 3.08 -15.72 18.17
CA GLU A 321 3.14 -14.28 18.45
C GLU A 321 3.43 -13.98 19.95
N GLU A 322 3.04 -14.88 20.87
CA GLU A 322 3.15 -14.66 22.32
C GLU A 322 4.44 -15.24 22.97
N GLY A 323 5.30 -15.91 22.20
CA GLY A 323 6.43 -16.67 22.75
C GLY A 323 7.69 -15.85 23.05
N SER A 324 7.82 -14.64 22.48
CA SER A 324 8.99 -13.79 22.72
C SER A 324 8.65 -12.31 22.48
N TRP A 325 9.27 -11.40 23.25
CA TRP A 325 9.04 -9.96 23.08
C TRP A 325 9.41 -9.43 21.69
N TRP A 326 10.32 -10.09 20.96
CA TRP A 326 10.66 -9.73 19.58
C TRP A 326 9.59 -10.16 18.55
N ALA A 327 8.68 -11.07 18.92
CA ALA A 327 7.56 -11.48 18.06
C ALA A 327 6.30 -10.62 18.28
N MET A 328 6.28 -9.76 19.31
CA MET A 328 5.18 -8.86 19.67
C MET A 328 5.28 -7.46 19.04
N ILE A 329 6.42 -7.11 18.43
CA ILE A 329 6.72 -5.78 17.84
C ILE A 329 6.76 -5.90 16.32
#